data_AF-A0A8I6S135-F1
#
_entry.id   AF-A0A8I6S135-F1
#
_cell.length_a   1.000
_cell.length_b   1.000
_cell.length_c   1.000
_cell.angle_alpha   90.00
_cell.angle_beta   90.00
_cell.angle_gamma   90.00
#
_symmetry.space_group_name_H-M   'P 1'
#
loop_
_entity.id
_entity.type
_entity.pdbx_description
1 polymer ?
#
loop_
_entity_poly.entity_id
_entity_poly.type
_entity_poly.pdbx_seq_one_letter_code
_entity_poly.pdbx_strand_id
1 'polypeptide(L)'
;MPPIKLKKVVSVSSEDSNHQAENLLDYGFRTKWKCKSASDKEISVVIELEKPSKILSVDICNENSAFIEILVGRSESPADFEVLLKKSTLMTAEDAKTGKGVNNNKYFTSDALCTKIRDERWDLVKLVCSQPYLSTQYGLSFVVFSD
;
A
#
# COMPACT_ATOMS: atom_id res chain seq x y z
N MET A 1 -6.15 -9.97 -15.78
CA MET A 1 -7.05 -9.13 -14.95
C MET A 1 -6.66 -7.70 -15.20
N PRO A 2 -7.60 -6.82 -15.56
CA PRO A 2 -7.29 -5.42 -15.81
C PRO A 2 -6.94 -4.70 -14.49
N PRO A 3 -6.04 -3.71 -14.51
CA PRO A 3 -5.72 -2.92 -13.33
C PRO A 3 -6.91 -2.02 -12.96
N ILE A 4 -7.24 -1.98 -11.67
CA ILE A 4 -8.24 -1.08 -11.11
C ILE A 4 -7.67 0.33 -11.07
N LYS A 5 -8.41 1.27 -11.68
CA LYS A 5 -8.05 2.68 -11.77
C LYS A 5 -8.12 3.39 -10.42
N LEU A 6 -7.02 4.04 -10.03
CA LEU A 6 -6.92 4.89 -8.85
C LEU A 6 -7.31 6.32 -9.24
N LYS A 7 -8.19 6.96 -8.45
CA LYS A 7 -8.76 8.27 -8.76
C LYS A 7 -7.98 9.41 -8.10
N LYS A 8 -7.81 9.36 -6.78
CA LYS A 8 -7.09 10.39 -6.01
C LYS A 8 -6.67 9.88 -4.64
N VAL A 9 -5.67 10.54 -4.05
CA VAL A 9 -5.35 10.39 -2.64
C VAL A 9 -6.38 11.16 -1.81
N VAL A 10 -6.99 10.47 -0.84
CA VAL A 10 -8.00 11.04 0.08
C VAL A 10 -7.34 11.59 1.33
N SER A 11 -6.38 10.84 1.87
CA SER A 11 -5.61 11.25 3.04
C SER A 11 -4.24 10.57 3.07
N VAL A 12 -3.28 11.23 3.69
CA VAL A 12 -1.91 10.72 3.87
C VAL A 12 -1.44 11.14 5.25
N SER A 13 -0.81 10.22 5.99
CA SER A 13 -0.30 10.53 7.33
C SER A 13 1.09 11.15 7.31
N SER A 14 1.92 10.78 6.34
CA SER A 14 3.28 11.28 6.17
C SER A 14 3.73 11.10 4.72
N GLU A 15 4.32 12.14 4.15
CA GLU A 15 4.88 12.10 2.81
C GLU A 15 6.08 13.05 2.63
N ASP A 16 7.02 12.65 1.81
CA ASP A 16 8.15 13.47 1.36
C ASP A 16 7.73 14.45 0.25
N SER A 17 8.37 15.62 0.20
CA SER A 17 8.02 16.66 -0.77
C SER A 17 8.28 16.27 -2.23
N ASN A 18 9.24 15.38 -2.49
CA ASN A 18 9.56 14.88 -3.83
C ASN A 18 8.96 13.49 -4.09
N HIS A 19 8.57 12.78 -3.03
CA HIS A 19 8.02 11.43 -3.08
C HIS A 19 6.64 11.35 -2.40
N GLN A 20 5.72 12.14 -2.95
CA GLN A 20 4.34 12.28 -2.46
C GLN A 20 3.49 11.03 -2.69
N ALA A 21 2.40 10.90 -1.93
CA ALA A 21 1.47 9.78 -2.07
C ALA A 21 0.76 9.73 -3.44
N GLU A 22 0.56 10.90 -4.09
CA GLU A 22 -0.04 10.98 -5.43
C GLU A 22 0.74 10.21 -6.49
N ASN A 23 2.04 9.99 -6.26
CA ASN A 23 2.88 9.19 -7.13
C ASN A 23 2.39 7.74 -7.30
N LEU A 24 1.62 7.21 -6.34
CA LEU A 24 1.05 5.86 -6.42
C LEU A 24 -0.14 5.77 -7.38
N LEU A 25 -0.72 6.91 -7.79
CA LEU A 25 -1.81 6.93 -8.78
C LEU A 25 -1.29 6.60 -10.19
N ASP A 26 0.00 6.82 -10.43
CA ASP A 26 0.69 6.36 -11.63
C ASP A 26 1.20 4.92 -11.40
N TYR A 27 0.87 4.00 -12.30
CA TYR A 27 1.34 2.61 -12.25
C TYR A 27 2.82 2.46 -12.63
N GLY A 28 3.50 3.57 -12.93
CA GLY A 28 4.90 3.60 -13.32
C GLY A 28 5.88 3.36 -12.18
N PHE A 29 6.92 2.58 -12.44
CA PHE A 29 8.08 2.37 -11.56
C PHE A 29 8.99 3.62 -11.40
N ARG A 30 8.57 4.77 -11.92
CA ARG A 30 9.42 5.98 -12.03
C ARG A 30 9.29 6.87 -10.82
N THR A 31 8.14 6.82 -10.15
CA THR A 31 7.80 7.63 -9.00
C THR A 31 7.64 6.73 -7.78
N LYS A 32 7.67 7.32 -6.59
CA LYS A 32 7.62 6.59 -5.31
C LYS A 32 6.87 7.41 -4.30
N TRP A 33 6.27 6.74 -3.32
CA TRP A 33 5.79 7.35 -2.10
C TRP A 33 6.74 7.01 -0.95
N LYS A 34 7.18 8.02 -0.20
CA LYS A 34 8.02 7.86 0.99
C LYS A 34 7.49 8.69 2.14
N CYS A 35 7.74 8.26 3.37
CA CYS A 35 7.49 9.05 4.55
C CYS A 35 8.32 10.34 4.57
N LYS A 36 7.79 11.36 5.24
CA LYS A 36 8.47 12.64 5.47
C LYS A 36 9.71 12.47 6.34
N SER A 37 9.59 11.72 7.44
CA SER A 37 10.67 11.53 8.40
C SER A 37 11.07 10.07 8.51
N ALA A 38 12.37 9.82 8.55
CA ALA A 38 12.96 8.52 8.84
C ALA A 38 12.65 7.99 10.26
N SER A 39 12.08 8.83 11.12
CA SER A 39 11.63 8.47 12.47
C SER A 39 10.20 7.94 12.53
N ASP A 40 9.44 8.05 11.44
CA ASP A 40 8.06 7.56 11.39
C ASP A 40 8.07 6.03 11.55
N LYS A 41 7.32 5.50 12.52
CA LYS A 41 7.25 4.04 12.73
C LYS A 41 6.25 3.38 11.81
N GLU A 42 5.20 4.12 11.47
CA GLU A 42 4.09 3.71 10.64
C GLU A 42 3.60 4.90 9.82
N ILE A 43 3.31 4.66 8.55
CA ILE A 43 2.70 5.63 7.65
C ILE A 43 1.50 5.00 6.95
N SER A 44 0.54 5.82 6.56
CA SER A 44 -0.62 5.36 5.81
C SER A 44 -1.06 6.35 4.75
N VAL A 45 -1.67 5.81 3.70
CA VAL A 45 -2.32 6.57 2.64
C VAL A 45 -3.67 5.92 2.35
N VAL A 46 -4.69 6.75 2.16
CA VAL A 46 -6.02 6.34 1.70
C VAL A 46 -6.18 6.83 0.27
N ILE A 47 -6.56 5.93 -0.63
CA ILE A 47 -6.74 6.18 -2.06
C ILE A 47 -8.19 5.83 -2.43
N GLU A 48 -8.84 6.73 -3.16
CA GLU A 48 -10.15 6.49 -3.77
C GLU A 48 -9.97 5.82 -5.13
N LEU A 49 -10.76 4.78 -5.40
CA LEU A 49 -10.82 4.10 -6.68
C LEU A 49 -11.77 4.83 -7.63
N GLU A 50 -11.56 4.71 -8.95
CA GLU A 50 -12.43 5.37 -9.94
C GLU A 50 -13.87 4.86 -9.89
N LYS A 51 -14.04 3.58 -9.54
CA LYS A 51 -15.33 2.91 -9.37
C LYS A 51 -15.24 1.89 -8.22
N PRO A 52 -16.35 1.56 -7.54
CA PRO A 52 -16.38 0.44 -6.61
C PRO A 52 -16.02 -0.87 -7.32
N SER A 53 -14.93 -1.51 -6.90
CA SER A 53 -14.35 -2.69 -7.54
C SER A 53 -14.12 -3.81 -6.54
N LYS A 54 -14.19 -5.05 -7.04
CA LYS A 54 -13.79 -6.25 -6.30
C LYS A 54 -12.28 -6.45 -6.52
N ILE A 55 -11.50 -6.57 -5.45
CA ILE A 55 -10.05 -6.74 -5.55
C ILE A 55 -9.73 -8.24 -5.56
N LEU A 56 -9.20 -8.75 -6.68
CA LEU A 56 -8.80 -10.16 -6.84
C LEU A 56 -7.32 -10.39 -6.56
N SER A 57 -6.48 -9.41 -6.86
CA SER A 57 -5.06 -9.45 -6.58
C SER A 57 -4.47 -8.07 -6.33
N VAL A 58 -3.33 -8.06 -5.66
CA VAL A 58 -2.55 -6.85 -5.37
C VAL A 58 -1.09 -7.12 -5.71
N ASP A 59 -0.53 -6.30 -6.58
CA ASP A 59 0.90 -6.26 -6.88
C ASP A 59 1.54 -5.07 -6.19
N ILE A 60 2.63 -5.29 -5.46
CA ILE A 60 3.26 -4.27 -4.60
C ILE A 60 4.76 -4.32 -4.78
N CYS A 61 5.35 -3.21 -5.23
CA CYS A 61 6.80 -3.03 -5.16
C CYS A 61 7.16 -2.16 -3.97
N ASN A 62 7.99 -2.74 -3.11
CA ASN A 62 8.43 -2.11 -1.89
C ASN A 62 9.30 -0.86 -2.17
N GLU A 63 9.41 0.00 -1.17
CA GLU A 63 10.49 0.99 -1.03
C GLU A 63 10.87 1.04 0.45
N ASN A 64 11.76 0.14 0.90
CA ASN A 64 12.23 0.07 2.30
C ASN A 64 11.17 -0.19 3.38
N SER A 65 9.91 -0.52 3.06
CA SER A 65 8.94 -0.93 4.09
C SER A 65 9.24 -2.35 4.58
N ALA A 66 9.13 -2.58 5.89
CA ALA A 66 9.22 -3.94 6.45
C ALA A 66 7.91 -4.69 6.30
N PHE A 67 6.79 -4.00 6.53
CA PHE A 67 5.46 -4.58 6.47
C PHE A 67 4.50 -3.69 5.70
N ILE A 68 3.51 -4.34 5.07
CA ILE A 68 2.34 -3.71 4.47
C ILE A 68 1.07 -4.35 5.03
N GLU A 69 0.09 -3.54 5.36
CA GLU A 69 -1.28 -3.95 5.60
C GLU A 69 -2.21 -3.16 4.67
N ILE A 70 -3.24 -3.83 4.14
CA ILE A 70 -4.21 -3.20 3.24
C ILE A 70 -5.58 -3.36 3.85
N LEU A 71 -6.24 -2.23 4.06
CA LEU A 71 -7.62 -2.15 4.47
C LEU A 71 -8.47 -1.59 3.32
N VAL A 72 -9.74 -1.94 3.32
CA VAL A 72 -10.73 -1.47 2.35
C VAL A 72 -11.89 -0.82 3.07
N GLY A 73 -12.52 0.15 2.42
CA GLY A 73 -13.65 0.87 2.98
C GLY A 73 -14.58 1.38 1.90
N ARG A 74 -15.67 2.02 2.33
CA ARG A 74 -16.63 2.69 1.45
C ARG A 74 -16.55 4.20 1.64
N SER A 75 -16.60 4.97 0.57
CA SER A 75 -16.60 6.44 0.61
C SER A 75 -17.79 7.02 1.40
N GLU A 76 -18.89 6.27 1.46
CA GLU A 76 -20.08 6.58 2.28
C GLU A 76 -19.80 6.46 3.79
N SER A 77 -18.86 5.59 4.19
CA SER A 77 -18.49 5.32 5.59
C SER A 77 -16.96 5.29 5.76
N PRO A 78 -16.27 6.43 5.65
CA PRO A 78 -14.81 6.49 5.63
C PRO A 78 -14.13 6.15 6.98
N ALA A 79 -14.89 5.94 8.04
CA ALA A 79 -14.38 5.46 9.33
C ALA A 79 -14.31 3.92 9.42
N ASP A 80 -15.06 3.21 8.57
CA ASP A 80 -15.26 1.77 8.65
C ASP A 80 -14.32 1.05 7.67
N PHE A 81 -13.05 0.94 8.05
CA PHE A 81 -12.06 0.18 7.28
C PHE A 81 -11.98 -1.27 7.77
N GLU A 82 -12.00 -2.20 6.82
CA GLU A 82 -11.88 -3.64 7.05
C GLU A 82 -10.58 -4.19 6.48
N VAL A 83 -9.93 -5.12 7.17
CA VAL A 83 -8.63 -5.65 6.76
C VAL A 83 -8.79 -6.62 5.58
N LEU A 84 -8.33 -6.22 4.40
CA LEU A 84 -8.31 -7.05 3.19
C LEU A 84 -7.05 -7.92 3.14
N LEU A 85 -5.88 -7.31 3.31
CA LEU A 85 -4.61 -8.01 3.43
C LEU A 85 -4.05 -7.75 4.82
N LYS A 86 -3.97 -8.80 5.64
CA LYS A 86 -3.32 -8.71 6.96
C LYS A 86 -1.88 -8.26 6.80
N LYS A 87 -1.34 -7.65 7.85
CA LYS A 87 0.08 -7.26 7.95
C LYS A 87 1.02 -8.35 7.39
N SER A 88 1.58 -8.07 6.23
CA SER A 88 2.41 -8.96 5.44
C SER A 88 3.83 -8.40 5.35
N THR A 89 4.83 -9.26 5.53
CA THR A 89 6.24 -8.86 5.47
C THR A 89 6.62 -8.53 4.02
N LEU A 90 7.24 -7.38 3.77
CA LEU A 90 7.91 -7.03 2.51
C LEU A 90 9.43 -7.17 2.62
N MET A 91 9.99 -6.89 3.82
CA MET A 91 11.41 -6.94 4.11
C MET A 91 11.63 -7.50 5.52
N THR A 92 12.56 -8.45 5.67
CA THR A 92 12.90 -8.99 6.99
C THR A 92 13.88 -8.06 7.73
N ALA A 93 14.09 -8.30 9.02
CA ALA A 93 15.07 -7.55 9.80
C ALA A 93 16.52 -7.71 9.27
N GLU A 94 16.84 -8.88 8.70
CA GLU A 94 18.15 -9.15 8.09
C GLU A 94 18.31 -8.43 6.75
N ASP A 95 17.28 -8.47 5.90
CA ASP A 95 17.24 -7.74 4.63
C ASP A 95 17.42 -6.24 4.87
N ALA A 96 16.73 -5.71 5.89
CA ALA A 96 16.82 -4.31 6.27
C ALA A 96 18.26 -3.94 6.66
N LYS A 97 18.91 -4.70 7.54
CA LYS A 97 20.30 -4.45 7.95
C LYS A 97 21.30 -4.53 6.80
N THR A 98 21.05 -5.38 5.81
CA THR A 98 21.94 -5.62 4.67
C THR A 98 21.60 -4.78 3.44
N GLY A 99 20.50 -4.01 3.47
CA GLY A 99 20.01 -3.22 2.33
C GLY A 99 19.54 -4.08 1.15
N LYS A 100 19.22 -5.36 1.38
CA LYS A 100 18.71 -6.25 0.34
C LYS A 100 17.20 -6.13 0.20
N GLY A 101 16.70 -6.24 -1.03
CA GLY A 101 15.25 -6.32 -1.25
C GLY A 101 14.46 -5.03 -1.00
N VAL A 102 15.14 -3.87 -1.08
CA VAL A 102 14.52 -2.54 -0.94
C VAL A 102 13.30 -2.38 -1.85
N ASN A 103 13.42 -2.86 -3.09
CA ASN A 103 12.38 -2.80 -4.13
C ASN A 103 11.80 -4.18 -4.46
N ASN A 104 11.77 -5.10 -3.49
CA ASN A 104 11.19 -6.41 -3.74
C ASN A 104 9.71 -6.27 -4.13
N ASN A 105 9.34 -6.98 -5.20
CA ASN A 105 7.96 -7.08 -5.62
C ASN A 105 7.27 -8.23 -4.88
N LYS A 106 6.04 -8.01 -4.44
CA LYS A 106 5.17 -9.05 -3.89
C LYS A 106 3.82 -9.01 -4.57
N TYR A 107 3.45 -10.17 -5.09
CA TYR A 107 2.15 -10.39 -5.70
C TYR A 107 1.28 -11.21 -4.75
N PHE A 108 0.16 -10.64 -4.34
CA PHE A 108 -0.84 -11.26 -3.49
C PHE A 108 -2.06 -11.62 -4.33
N THR A 109 -2.37 -12.91 -4.39
CA THR A 109 -3.56 -13.45 -5.04
C THR A 109 -4.72 -13.55 -4.05
N SER A 110 -5.91 -13.93 -4.55
CA SER A 110 -7.15 -13.96 -3.76
C SER A 110 -7.09 -14.87 -2.52
N ASP A 111 -6.19 -15.86 -2.50
CA ASP A 111 -5.89 -16.73 -1.36
C ASP A 111 -5.20 -16.01 -0.20
N ALA A 112 -4.44 -14.95 -0.46
CA ALA A 112 -3.85 -14.11 0.57
C ALA A 112 -4.83 -13.07 1.15
N LEU A 113 -5.96 -12.84 0.47
CA LEU A 113 -6.96 -11.84 0.85
C LEU A 113 -8.00 -12.42 1.83
N CYS A 114 -8.53 -11.57 2.70
CA CYS A 114 -9.52 -11.95 3.70
C CYS A 114 -10.80 -12.49 3.04
N THR A 115 -11.08 -13.78 3.25
CA THR A 115 -12.20 -14.50 2.64
C THR A 115 -13.58 -13.92 2.95
N LYS A 116 -13.72 -13.21 4.07
CA LYS A 116 -15.00 -12.60 4.49
C LYS A 116 -15.40 -11.42 3.61
N ILE A 117 -14.43 -10.64 3.14
CA ILE A 117 -14.67 -9.34 2.50
C ILE A 117 -14.13 -9.24 1.07
N ARG A 118 -13.27 -10.18 0.63
CA ARG A 118 -12.66 -10.17 -0.71
C ARG A 118 -13.67 -10.28 -1.86
N ASP A 119 -14.88 -10.75 -1.56
CA ASP A 119 -15.96 -10.93 -2.55
C ASP A 119 -16.84 -9.69 -2.69
N GLU A 120 -16.68 -8.69 -1.82
CA GLU A 120 -17.38 -7.41 -1.86
C GLU A 120 -16.70 -6.39 -2.78
N ARG A 121 -17.39 -5.27 -3.02
CA ARG A 121 -16.87 -4.13 -3.77
C ARG A 121 -16.54 -2.96 -2.85
N TRP A 122 -15.40 -2.35 -3.11
CA TRP A 122 -14.80 -1.29 -2.31
C TRP A 122 -14.40 -0.14 -3.23
N ASP A 123 -14.46 1.09 -2.73
CA ASP A 123 -14.03 2.29 -3.46
C ASP A 123 -12.97 3.09 -2.69
N LEU A 124 -12.66 2.69 -1.45
CA LEU A 124 -11.51 3.18 -0.70
C LEU A 124 -10.54 2.03 -0.38
N VAL A 125 -9.25 2.30 -0.55
CA VAL A 125 -8.16 1.44 -0.09
C VAL A 125 -7.24 2.23 0.82
N LYS A 126 -6.89 1.66 1.97
CA LYS A 126 -5.92 2.21 2.91
C LYS A 126 -4.70 1.31 2.97
N LEU A 127 -3.55 1.86 2.60
CA LEU A 127 -2.26 1.20 2.69
C LEU A 127 -1.58 1.64 3.98
N VAL A 128 -1.07 0.69 4.76
CA VAL A 128 -0.34 0.98 6.00
C VAL A 128 1.04 0.32 5.93
N CYS A 129 2.07 1.15 5.88
CA CYS A 129 3.47 0.72 5.81
C CYS A 129 4.16 0.94 7.16
N SER A 130 4.99 -0.01 7.57
CA SER A 130 5.83 0.16 8.77
C SER A 130 7.25 -0.34 8.54
N GLN A 131 8.23 0.31 9.17
CA GLN A 131 9.63 -0.07 9.14
C GLN A 131 10.25 0.06 10.55
N PRO A 132 10.16 -0.98 11.40
CA PRO A 132 10.67 -0.91 12.75
C PRO A 132 12.17 -1.23 12.87
N TYR A 133 12.82 -1.70 11.79
CA TYR A 133 14.19 -2.21 11.84
C TYR A 133 15.24 -1.16 11.50
N LEU A 134 14.86 -0.11 10.77
CA LEU A 134 15.75 0.96 10.30
C LEU A 134 15.10 2.32 10.50
N SER A 135 15.93 3.32 10.80
CA SER A 135 15.54 4.73 10.75
C SER A 135 15.92 5.32 9.39
N THR A 136 15.16 4.95 8.35
CA THR A 136 15.33 5.47 6.98
C THR A 136 13.99 5.90 6.40
N GLN A 137 13.97 6.68 5.32
CA GLN A 137 12.74 6.92 4.58
C GLN A 137 12.26 5.64 3.89
N TYR A 138 10.98 5.35 4.03
CA TYR A 138 10.34 4.16 3.48
C TYR A 138 8.92 4.46 2.99
N GLY A 139 8.37 3.53 2.22
CA GLY A 139 7.02 3.58 1.69
C GLY A 139 6.86 2.53 0.60
N LEU A 140 6.32 2.93 -0.54
CA LEU A 140 6.07 2.03 -1.67
C LEU A 140 6.56 2.66 -2.97
N SER A 141 7.06 1.82 -3.87
CA SER A 141 7.40 2.20 -5.22
C SER A 141 6.12 2.30 -6.07
N PHE A 142 5.34 1.21 -6.11
CA PHE A 142 3.99 1.22 -6.69
C PHE A 142 3.07 0.22 -5.99
N VAL A 143 1.77 0.37 -6.25
CA VAL A 143 0.76 -0.64 -5.95
C VAL A 143 -0.22 -0.75 -7.11
N VAL A 144 -0.54 -1.96 -7.52
CA VAL A 144 -1.53 -2.24 -8.57
C VAL A 144 -2.57 -3.20 -8.00
N PHE A 145 -3.82 -2.77 -7.98
CA PHE A 145 -4.96 -3.64 -7.67
C PHE A 145 -5.57 -4.16 -8.98
N SER A 146 -6.05 -5.40 -9.01
CA SER A 146 -6.72 -5.97 -10.19
C SER A 146 -8.08 -6.56 -9.85
N ASP A 147 -9.05 -6.43 -10.77
CA ASP A 147 -10.42 -6.97 -10.67
C ASP A 147 -10.70 -8.17 -11.59
#